data_AF-A0A2S7T8X0-F1
#
_entry.id   AF-A0A2S7T8X0-F1
#
_cell.length_a   1.000
_cell.length_b   1.000
_cell.length_c   1.000
_cell.angle_alpha   90.00
_cell.angle_beta   90.00
_cell.angle_gamma   90.00
#
_symmetry.space_group_name_H-M   'P 1'
#
loop_
_entity.id
_entity.type
_entity.pdbx_description
1 polymer ?
#
loop_
_entity_poly.entity_id
_entity_poly.type
_entity_poly.pdbx_seq_one_letter_code
_entity_poly.pdbx_strand_id
1 'polypeptide(L)'
;MGGGMRMFGEIDKMLYRVSGFEIEYEDKIYFVNLRNFPEFEYEDQMVRILPSTQRMDQIMKKIHGFSWYYDEEKDQIRLNKEGIVPSISNRNIKSFLVYRIDFDQTSDSVNLTEVTSMSINE
;
A
#
# COMPACT_ATOMS: atom_id res chain seq x y z
N MET A 1 -21.77 -23.70 -15.92
CA MET A 1 -21.51 -22.33 -16.41
C MET A 1 -21.53 -21.38 -15.22
N GLY A 2 -20.37 -20.95 -14.72
CA GLY A 2 -20.27 -20.14 -13.49
C GLY A 2 -18.97 -19.36 -13.36
N GLY A 3 -18.34 -19.02 -14.49
CA GLY A 3 -17.04 -18.34 -14.53
C GLY A 3 -17.13 -16.82 -14.55
N GLY A 4 -18.19 -16.23 -15.12
CA GLY A 4 -18.30 -14.78 -15.32
C GLY A 4 -18.38 -13.98 -14.02
N MET A 5 -19.20 -14.40 -13.05
CA MET A 5 -19.39 -13.67 -11.79
C MET A 5 -18.12 -13.60 -10.92
N ARG A 6 -17.20 -14.55 -11.05
CA ARG A 6 -15.94 -14.55 -10.29
C ARG A 6 -14.97 -13.47 -10.78
N MET A 7 -14.84 -13.31 -12.10
CA MET A 7 -14.00 -12.25 -12.68
C MET A 7 -14.52 -10.85 -12.35
N PHE A 8 -15.84 -10.63 -12.37
CA PHE A 8 -16.41 -9.33 -11.99
C PHE A 8 -16.12 -8.98 -10.52
N GLY A 9 -16.23 -9.95 -9.62
CA GLY A 9 -15.91 -9.73 -8.21
C GLY A 9 -14.42 -9.47 -7.94
N GLU A 10 -13.51 -9.93 -8.80
CA GLU A 10 -12.08 -9.63 -8.70
C GLU A 10 -11.76 -8.22 -9.22
N ILE A 11 -12.34 -7.83 -10.35
CA ILE A 11 -12.19 -6.48 -10.93
C ILE A 11 -12.76 -5.41 -9.99
N ASP A 12 -13.95 -5.65 -9.44
CA ASP A 12 -14.62 -4.76 -8.47
C ASP A 12 -13.71 -4.49 -7.25
N LYS A 13 -13.15 -5.56 -6.66
CA LYS A 13 -12.21 -5.45 -5.54
C LYS A 13 -10.94 -4.68 -5.90
N MET A 14 -10.43 -4.79 -7.14
CA MET A 14 -9.26 -4.03 -7.55
C MET A 14 -9.54 -2.54 -7.69
N LEU A 15 -10.73 -2.18 -8.18
CA LEU A 15 -11.14 -0.78 -8.42
C LEU A 15 -11.38 -0.03 -7.11
N TYR A 16 -12.03 -0.66 -6.15
CA TYR A 16 -12.41 -0.03 -4.88
C TYR A 16 -11.46 -0.33 -3.72
N ARG A 17 -10.24 -0.79 -3.98
CA ARG A 17 -9.25 -1.00 -2.92
C ARG A 17 -7.92 -0.35 -3.24
N VAL A 18 -7.26 0.07 -2.17
CA VAL A 18 -5.89 0.59 -2.19
C VAL A 18 -5.09 -0.19 -1.16
N SER A 19 -3.86 -0.55 -1.52
CA SER A 19 -2.90 -1.18 -0.63
C SER A 19 -1.61 -0.38 -0.57
N GLY A 20 -1.01 -0.37 0.59
CA GLY A 20 0.18 0.41 0.86
C GLY A 20 0.72 0.11 2.25
N PHE A 21 1.72 0.88 2.63
CA PHE A 21 2.38 0.74 3.91
C PHE A 21 2.70 2.11 4.49
N GLU A 22 2.77 2.17 5.81
CA GLU A 22 3.08 3.40 6.53
C GLU A 22 4.57 3.51 6.80
N ILE A 23 5.12 4.68 6.48
CA ILE A 23 6.48 5.06 6.81
C ILE A 23 6.47 6.33 7.64
N GLU A 24 7.20 6.30 8.74
CA GLU A 24 7.42 7.48 9.59
C GLU A 24 8.65 8.27 9.14
N TYR A 25 8.51 9.58 8.92
CA TYR A 25 9.61 10.46 8.60
C TYR A 25 9.37 11.83 9.23
N GLU A 26 10.32 12.32 10.04
CA GLU A 26 10.23 13.62 10.74
C GLU A 26 8.90 13.80 11.50
N ASP A 27 8.55 12.84 12.35
CA ASP A 27 7.31 12.81 13.18
C ASP A 27 6.00 12.84 12.37
N LYS A 28 6.05 12.56 11.06
CA LYS A 28 4.89 12.41 10.19
C LYS A 28 4.77 10.98 9.68
N ILE A 29 3.53 10.52 9.51
CA ILE A 29 3.22 9.22 8.93
C ILE A 29 2.79 9.43 7.48
N TYR A 30 3.52 8.79 6.55
CA TYR A 30 3.21 8.79 5.13
C TYR A 30 2.62 7.44 4.75
N PHE A 31 1.48 7.46 4.06
CA PHE A 31 0.92 6.26 3.43
C PHE A 31 1.47 6.09 2.02
N VAL A 32 2.25 5.04 1.81
CA VAL A 32 2.91 4.74 0.54
C VAL A 32 2.06 3.76 -0.26
N ASN A 33 1.33 4.26 -1.26
CA ASN A 33 0.48 3.46 -2.13
C ASN A 33 1.32 2.59 -3.09
N LEU A 34 1.17 1.26 -3.02
CA LEU A 34 1.92 0.34 -3.87
C LEU A 34 1.67 0.55 -5.37
N ARG A 35 0.47 1.02 -5.74
CA ARG A 35 0.13 1.30 -7.14
C ARG A 35 1.06 2.34 -7.78
N ASN A 36 1.70 3.19 -6.97
CA ASN A 36 2.63 4.22 -7.46
C ASN A 36 3.98 3.65 -7.90
N PHE A 37 4.24 2.36 -7.66
CA PHE A 37 5.52 1.72 -7.89
C PHE A 37 5.35 0.51 -8.81
N PRO A 38 5.80 0.60 -10.09
CA PRO A 38 5.71 -0.52 -11.03
C PRO A 38 6.37 -1.80 -10.53
N GLU A 39 7.39 -1.69 -9.67
CA GLU A 39 8.10 -2.81 -9.05
C GLU A 39 7.21 -3.68 -8.14
N PHE A 40 6.02 -3.17 -7.75
CA PHE A 40 5.05 -3.84 -6.88
C PHE A 40 3.70 -4.08 -7.56
N GLU A 41 3.59 -3.96 -8.89
CA GLU A 41 2.30 -4.10 -9.59
C GLU A 41 1.61 -5.44 -9.29
N TYR A 42 2.36 -6.54 -9.35
CA TYR A 42 1.83 -7.87 -9.09
C TYR A 42 1.38 -8.03 -7.62
N GLU A 43 2.22 -7.57 -6.69
CA GLU A 43 1.93 -7.61 -5.25
C GLU A 43 0.68 -6.77 -4.89
N ASP A 44 0.57 -5.56 -5.45
CA ASP A 44 -0.57 -4.66 -5.30
C ASP A 44 -1.86 -5.29 -5.80
N GLN A 45 -1.86 -5.91 -6.99
CA GLN A 45 -3.03 -6.63 -7.50
C GLN A 45 -3.41 -7.82 -6.58
N MET A 46 -2.43 -8.63 -6.20
CA MET A 46 -2.66 -9.83 -5.40
C MET A 46 -3.30 -9.51 -4.04
N VAL A 47 -2.76 -8.51 -3.34
CA VAL A 47 -3.22 -8.16 -1.98
C VAL A 47 -4.57 -7.42 -2.01
N ARG A 48 -4.87 -6.66 -3.06
CA ARG A 48 -6.20 -6.04 -3.24
C ARG A 48 -7.31 -7.06 -3.50
N ILE A 49 -7.06 -8.09 -4.31
CA ILE A 49 -8.08 -9.13 -4.60
C ILE A 49 -8.39 -9.95 -3.34
N LEU A 50 -7.33 -10.48 -2.72
CA LEU A 50 -7.45 -11.39 -1.59
C LEU A 50 -6.37 -11.05 -0.55
N PRO A 51 -6.68 -10.09 0.32
CA PRO A 51 -5.78 -9.70 1.39
C PRO A 51 -5.59 -10.83 2.40
N SER A 52 -4.35 -11.06 2.81
CA SER A 52 -4.04 -11.93 3.95
C SER A 52 -2.73 -11.47 4.60
N THR A 53 -2.63 -11.66 5.91
CA THR A 53 -1.42 -11.33 6.68
C THR A 53 -0.18 -12.03 6.14
N GLN A 54 -0.29 -13.29 5.71
CA GLN A 54 0.81 -14.03 5.08
C GLN A 54 1.33 -13.36 3.80
N ARG A 55 0.43 -12.86 2.95
CA ARG A 55 0.82 -12.16 1.72
C ARG A 55 1.44 -10.81 2.05
N MET A 56 0.84 -10.07 2.98
CA MET A 56 1.36 -8.78 3.43
C MET A 56 2.76 -8.94 4.03
N ASP A 57 3.03 -9.98 4.81
CA ASP A 57 4.37 -10.29 5.34
C ASP A 57 5.40 -10.54 4.23
N GLN A 58 5.03 -11.31 3.20
CA GLN A 58 5.91 -11.55 2.05
C GLN A 58 6.23 -10.25 1.29
N ILE A 59 5.22 -9.42 1.06
CA ILE A 59 5.39 -8.13 0.38
C ILE A 59 6.22 -7.19 1.25
N MET A 60 6.01 -7.19 2.56
CA MET A 60 6.78 -6.38 3.50
C MET A 60 8.26 -6.75 3.51
N LYS A 61 8.60 -8.04 3.47
CA LYS A 61 10.00 -8.48 3.30
C LYS A 61 10.62 -7.93 2.01
N LYS A 62 9.84 -7.87 0.92
CA LYS A 62 10.27 -7.25 -0.33
C LYS A 62 10.46 -5.74 -0.17
N ILE A 63 9.51 -5.04 0.45
CA ILE A 63 9.56 -3.59 0.72
C ILE A 63 10.80 -3.21 1.55
N HIS A 64 11.12 -3.97 2.60
CA HIS A 64 12.35 -3.77 3.40
C HIS A 64 13.63 -4.07 2.61
N GLY A 65 13.55 -4.78 1.49
CA GLY A 65 14.68 -4.98 0.57
C GLY A 65 15.02 -3.74 -0.25
N PHE A 66 14.12 -2.74 -0.32
CA PHE A 66 14.35 -1.50 -1.05
C PHE A 66 14.89 -0.39 -0.15
N SER A 67 15.58 0.56 -0.77
CA SER A 67 15.95 1.82 -0.12
C SER A 67 14.90 2.89 -0.44
N TRP A 68 14.46 3.61 0.59
CA TRP A 68 13.45 4.65 0.50
C TRP A 68 14.07 6.01 0.78
N TYR A 69 13.53 7.07 0.19
CA TYR A 69 13.90 8.46 0.50
C TYR A 69 12.66 9.36 0.46
N TYR A 70 12.76 10.52 1.11
CA TYR A 70 11.73 11.56 1.07
C TYR A 70 12.04 12.56 -0.04
N ASP A 71 11.09 12.74 -0.96
CA ASP A 71 11.15 13.72 -2.05
C ASP A 71 10.45 15.01 -1.59
N GLU A 72 11.24 15.98 -1.12
CA GLU A 72 10.76 17.27 -0.59
C GLU A 72 9.93 18.07 -1.62
N GLU A 73 10.30 18.02 -2.90
CA GLU A 73 9.60 18.79 -3.95
C GLU A 73 8.16 18.33 -4.14
N LYS A 74 7.89 17.06 -3.84
CA LYS A 74 6.61 16.41 -4.09
C LYS A 74 5.93 15.89 -2.83
N ASP A 75 6.51 16.15 -1.66
CA ASP A 75 6.00 15.73 -0.35
C ASP A 75 5.61 14.25 -0.31
N GLN A 76 6.52 13.37 -0.74
CA GLN A 76 6.22 11.93 -0.82
C GLN A 76 7.44 11.04 -0.62
N ILE A 77 7.18 9.81 -0.17
CA ILE A 77 8.21 8.76 -0.11
C ILE A 77 8.38 8.09 -1.47
N ARG A 78 9.63 7.90 -1.91
CA ARG A 78 9.98 7.26 -3.18
C ARG A 78 11.06 6.19 -3.03
N LEU A 79 11.17 5.34 -4.05
CA LEU A 79 12.26 4.39 -4.19
C LEU A 79 13.55 5.10 -4.56
N ASN A 80 14.59 4.88 -3.78
CA ASN A 80 15.92 5.43 -4.02
C ASN A 80 16.63 4.59 -5.09
N LYS A 81 16.74 5.15 -6.31
CA LYS A 81 17.37 4.46 -7.45
C LYS A 81 18.87 4.75 -7.58
N GLU A 82 19.39 5.78 -6.90
CA GLU A 82 20.72 6.34 -7.20
C GLU A 82 21.58 6.65 -5.95
N GLY A 83 21.26 6.08 -4.78
CA GLY A 83 22.04 6.31 -3.56
C GLY A 83 21.86 7.72 -2.98
N ILE A 84 20.70 8.33 -3.22
CA ILE A 84 20.31 9.65 -2.71
C ILE A 84 20.30 9.62 -1.17
N VAL A 85 20.89 10.64 -0.56
CA VAL A 85 20.87 10.88 0.90
C VAL A 85 19.99 12.11 1.14
N PRO A 86 19.10 12.11 2.15
CA PRO A 86 18.93 11.10 3.20
C PRO A 86 18.07 9.90 2.80
N SER A 87 18.50 8.69 3.22
CA SER A 87 17.70 7.48 3.10
C SER A 87 16.87 7.26 4.37
N ILE A 88 15.64 6.77 4.19
CA ILE A 88 14.76 6.42 5.29
C ILE A 88 15.09 5.02 5.76
N SER A 89 15.26 4.88 7.08
CA SER A 89 15.52 3.59 7.70
C SER A 89 14.32 2.66 7.55
N ASN A 90 14.59 1.39 7.27
CA ASN A 90 13.57 0.35 7.21
C ASN A 90 12.80 0.16 8.52
N ARG A 91 13.35 0.57 9.67
CA ARG A 91 12.68 0.53 10.97
C ARG A 91 11.53 1.54 11.08
N ASN A 92 11.52 2.53 10.21
CA ASN A 92 10.48 3.53 10.14
C ASN A 92 9.24 3.02 9.39
N ILE A 93 9.32 1.86 8.76
CA ILE A 93 8.18 1.21 8.14
C ILE A 93 7.38 0.49 9.23
N LYS A 94 6.15 0.93 9.50
CA LYS A 94 5.38 0.54 10.69
C LYS A 94 4.31 -0.51 10.42
N SER A 95 3.61 -0.37 9.31
CA SER A 95 2.42 -1.17 9.04
C SER A 95 2.21 -1.35 7.54
N PHE A 96 1.48 -2.41 7.18
CA PHE A 96 0.91 -2.60 5.86
C PHE A 96 -0.61 -2.62 5.98
N LEU A 97 -1.28 -1.88 5.11
CA LEU A 97 -2.72 -1.64 5.18
C LEU A 97 -3.36 -1.88 3.82
N VAL A 98 -4.58 -2.41 3.86
CA VAL A 98 -5.47 -2.47 2.70
C VAL A 98 -6.77 -1.79 3.06
N TYR A 99 -7.10 -0.75 2.33
CA TYR A 99 -8.34 0.00 2.48
C TYR A 99 -9.31 -0.32 1.33
N ARG A 100 -10.60 -0.31 1.66
CA ARG A 100 -11.68 -0.19 0.70
C ARG A 100 -12.06 1.30 0.61
N ILE A 101 -12.21 1.77 -0.62
CA ILE A 101 -12.66 3.11 -0.94
C ILE A 101 -14.18 3.05 -1.07
N ASP A 102 -14.88 3.81 -0.22
CA ASP A 102 -16.32 3.96 -0.24
C ASP A 102 -16.67 5.41 -0.56
N PHE A 103 -17.47 5.64 -1.59
CA PHE A 103 -17.98 6.97 -1.89
C PHE A 103 -19.33 7.16 -1.22
N ASP A 104 -19.39 8.08 -0.26
CA ASP A 104 -20.65 8.48 0.37
C ASP A 104 -21.29 9.59 -0.47
N GLN A 105 -22.35 9.23 -1.19
CA GLN A 105 -23.11 10.15 -2.03
C GLN A 105 -23.85 11.22 -1.21
N THR A 106 -24.10 10.97 0.08
CA THR A 106 -24.86 11.91 0.93
C THR A 106 -23.99 13.07 1.42
N SER A 107 -22.72 12.79 1.71
CA SER A 107 -21.73 13.78 2.15
C SER A 107 -20.78 14.24 1.05
N ASP A 108 -20.90 13.71 -0.18
CA ASP A 108 -19.97 13.92 -1.29
C ASP A 108 -18.51 13.68 -0.88
N SER A 109 -18.28 12.61 -0.10
CA SER A 109 -16.98 12.33 0.50
C SER A 109 -16.50 10.91 0.21
N VAL A 110 -15.18 10.77 0.09
CA VAL A 110 -14.52 9.47 0.01
C VAL A 110 -14.13 9.02 1.42
N ASN A 111 -14.60 7.84 1.80
CA ASN A 111 -14.26 7.18 3.05
C ASN A 111 -13.32 6.01 2.78
N LEU A 112 -12.36 5.80 3.68
CA LEU A 112 -11.47 4.66 3.66
C LEU A 112 -11.84 3.71 4.80
N THR A 113 -12.30 2.52 4.44
CA THR A 113 -12.63 1.46 5.41
C THR A 113 -11.51 0.44 5.42
N GLU A 114 -10.88 0.19 6.57
CA GLU A 114 -9.85 -0.83 6.68
C GLU A 114 -10.43 -2.22 6.37
N VAL A 115 -9.81 -2.92 5.42
CA VAL A 115 -10.14 -4.31 5.06
C VAL A 115 -9.24 -5.26 5.86
N THR A 116 -7.95 -4.94 5.93
CA THR A 116 -6.97 -5.68 6.72
C THR A 116 -5.78 -4.80 7.03
N SER A 117 -5.11 -5.10 8.13
CA SER A 117 -3.89 -4.46 8.58
C SER A 117 -2.89 -5.50 9.08
N MET A 118 -1.61 -5.15 8.98
CA MET A 118 -0.52 -5.89 9.58
C MET A 118 0.46 -4.88 10.18
N SER A 119 0.55 -4.86 11.50
CA SER A 119 1.53 -4.06 12.23
C SER A 119 2.84 -4.83 12.37
N ILE A 120 3.96 -4.14 12.27
CA ILE A 120 5.27 -4.71 12.59
C ILE A 120 5.49 -4.49 14.07
N ASN A 121 5.43 -5.57 14.86
CA ASN A 121 5.90 -5.53 16.24
C ASN A 121 7.44 -5.59 16.21
N GLU A 122 8.08 -4.58 16.78
CA GLU A 122 9.53 -4.52 16.97
C GLU A 122 10.06 -5.66 17.85
#